data_AF-A0A3D4V1F9-F1
#
_entry.id   AF-A0A3D4V1F9-F1
#
_cell.length_a   1.000
_cell.length_b   1.000
_cell.length_c   1.000
_cell.angle_alpha   90.00
_cell.angle_beta   90.00
_cell.angle_gamma   90.00
#
_symmetry.space_group_name_H-M   'P 1'
#
loop_
_entity.id
_entity.type
_entity.pdbx_description
1 polymer ?
#
loop_
_entity_poly.entity_id
_entity_poly.type
_entity_poly.pdbx_seq_one_letter_code
_entity_poly.pdbx_strand_id
1 'polypeptide(L)'
;KNPRPLSTNESERSEVSEKVLSVFEEIKDMLLLDKDSFGGYIISMTHGVSDMLEVMILAKEIGLWSYREGEVQTKLDIVPLFETIEDLEASSSLMAQMFDDEVFGKQVAARGNFQEIMLGYSDSNKDGGYWMANWALDKAQFDLGSVCR
;
A
#
# COMPACT_ATOMS: atom_id res chain seq x y z
N LYS A 1 -17.51 -2.09 8.44
CA LYS A 1 -18.84 -1.80 9.03
C LYS A 1 -19.45 -0.46 8.61
N ASN A 2 -18.78 0.37 7.79
CA ASN A 2 -19.34 1.64 7.35
C ASN A 2 -19.34 1.72 5.80
N PRO A 3 -20.47 1.42 5.14
CA PRO A 3 -20.59 1.52 3.68
C PRO A 3 -20.75 2.96 3.20
N ARG A 4 -20.78 3.94 4.11
CA ARG A 4 -20.98 5.35 3.79
C ARG A 4 -19.73 5.90 3.07
N PRO A 5 -19.91 6.60 1.93
CA PRO A 5 -18.86 7.45 1.37
C PRO A 5 -18.39 8.48 2.41
N LEU A 6 -17.09 8.70 2.46
CA LEU A 6 -16.44 9.71 3.29
C LEU A 6 -16.65 11.11 2.71
N SER A 7 -16.47 11.27 1.40
CA SER A 7 -16.70 12.52 0.67
C SER A 7 -18.10 12.51 0.06
N THR A 8 -18.82 13.63 0.19
CA THR A 8 -20.01 13.87 -0.62
C THR A 8 -19.58 14.27 -2.03
N ASN A 9 -20.34 13.91 -3.06
CA ASN A 9 -20.06 14.33 -4.44
C ASN A 9 -19.99 15.86 -4.63
N GLU A 10 -20.49 16.64 -3.66
CA GLU A 10 -20.53 18.10 -3.66
C GLU A 10 -19.45 18.76 -2.80
N SER A 11 -18.53 17.99 -2.18
CA SER A 11 -17.47 18.58 -1.36
C SER A 11 -16.48 19.35 -2.22
N GLU A 12 -16.18 20.60 -1.87
CA GLU A 12 -15.05 21.32 -2.47
C GLU A 12 -13.74 20.58 -2.19
N ARG A 13 -12.98 20.29 -3.24
CA ARG A 13 -11.70 19.58 -3.18
C ARG A 13 -10.57 20.50 -3.59
N SER A 14 -9.42 20.36 -2.95
CA SER A 14 -8.20 21.02 -3.41
C SER A 14 -7.77 20.44 -4.76
N GLU A 15 -7.03 21.22 -5.55
CA GLU A 15 -6.48 20.75 -6.84
C GLU A 15 -5.68 19.44 -6.69
N VAL A 16 -4.92 19.32 -5.60
CA VAL A 16 -4.15 18.11 -5.29
C VAL A 16 -5.06 16.91 -5.04
N SER A 17 -6.11 17.08 -4.24
CA SER A 17 -7.04 15.99 -3.93
C SER A 17 -7.79 15.53 -5.18
N GLU A 18 -8.20 16.48 -6.02
CA GLU A 18 -8.89 16.19 -7.28
C GLU A 18 -8.00 15.39 -8.23
N LYS A 19 -6.73 15.79 -8.38
CA LYS A 19 -5.76 15.04 -9.19
C LYS A 19 -5.58 13.62 -8.67
N VAL A 20 -5.40 13.43 -7.36
CA VAL A 20 -5.24 12.09 -6.78
C VAL A 20 -6.47 11.23 -7.05
N LEU A 21 -7.68 11.73 -6.78
CA LEU A 21 -8.91 10.96 -7.00
C LEU A 21 -9.13 10.62 -8.48
N SER A 22 -8.82 11.54 -9.40
CA SER A 22 -8.92 11.27 -10.85
C SER A 22 -8.05 10.09 -11.29
N VAL A 23 -6.90 9.87 -10.64
CA VAL A 23 -6.06 8.69 -10.91
C VAL A 23 -6.77 7.41 -10.48
N PHE A 24 -7.42 7.39 -9.31
CA PHE A 24 -8.19 6.21 -8.87
C PHE A 24 -9.41 5.96 -9.75
N GLU A 25 -10.07 7.00 -10.25
CA GLU A 25 -11.16 6.90 -11.21
C GLU A 25 -10.69 6.25 -12.52
N GLU A 26 -9.56 6.71 -13.05
CA GLU A 26 -8.94 6.13 -14.26
C GLU A 26 -8.56 4.65 -14.05
N ILE A 27 -7.99 4.32 -12.88
CA ILE A 27 -7.68 2.92 -12.53
C ILE A 27 -8.95 2.07 -12.59
N LYS A 28 -10.04 2.56 -12.01
CA LYS A 28 -11.32 1.83 -12.03
C LYS A 28 -11.83 1.61 -13.44
N ASP A 29 -11.81 2.64 -14.28
CA ASP A 29 -12.35 2.57 -15.64
C ASP A 29 -11.51 1.61 -16.49
N MET A 30 -10.19 1.67 -16.38
CA MET A 30 -9.29 0.76 -17.08
C MET A 30 -9.41 -0.69 -16.59
N LEU A 31 -9.65 -0.92 -15.29
CA LEU A 31 -9.94 -2.26 -14.74
C LEU A 31 -11.29 -2.84 -15.18
N LEU A 32 -12.22 -2.03 -15.70
CA LEU A 32 -13.45 -2.53 -16.34
C LEU A 32 -13.18 -3.05 -17.75
N LEU A 33 -12.16 -2.51 -18.43
CA LEU A 33 -11.77 -2.92 -19.78
C LEU A 33 -10.87 -4.15 -19.75
N ASP A 34 -9.87 -4.15 -18.88
CA ASP A 34 -8.96 -5.26 -18.66
C ASP A 34 -8.58 -5.35 -17.18
N LYS A 35 -8.89 -6.49 -16.57
CA LYS A 35 -8.61 -6.76 -15.15
C LYS A 35 -7.12 -6.85 -14.84
N ASP A 36 -6.28 -7.08 -15.84
CA ASP A 36 -4.83 -7.26 -15.70
C ASP A 36 -4.04 -6.00 -16.17
N SER A 37 -4.75 -4.88 -16.40
CA SER A 37 -4.18 -3.61 -16.89
C SER A 37 -3.27 -2.88 -15.89
N PHE A 38 -3.37 -3.20 -14.59
CA PHE A 38 -2.53 -2.63 -13.54
C PHE A 38 -1.89 -3.72 -12.67
N GLY A 39 -0.67 -3.44 -12.21
CA GLY A 39 0.01 -4.19 -11.14
C GLY A 39 -0.24 -3.54 -9.78
N GLY A 40 0.84 -3.36 -9.00
CA GLY A 40 0.81 -2.72 -7.69
C GLY A 40 0.69 -1.20 -7.73
N TYR A 41 -0.09 -0.65 -6.79
CA TYR A 41 -0.06 0.76 -6.40
C TYR A 41 1.01 0.96 -5.35
N ILE A 42 2.13 1.56 -5.75
CA ILE A 42 3.30 1.73 -4.87
C ILE A 42 3.17 3.02 -4.05
N ILE A 43 3.35 2.91 -2.74
CA ILE A 43 3.41 4.05 -1.82
C ILE A 43 4.87 4.33 -1.48
N SER A 44 5.44 5.37 -2.10
CA SER A 44 6.75 5.89 -1.72
C SER A 44 6.75 6.40 -0.28
N MET A 45 7.92 6.37 0.38
CA MET A 45 8.11 6.85 1.76
C MET A 45 7.09 6.28 2.75
N THR A 46 6.91 4.95 2.75
CA THR A 46 5.99 4.29 3.69
C THR A 46 6.61 4.24 5.09
N HIS A 47 5.95 4.85 6.08
CA HIS A 47 6.41 4.93 7.47
C HIS A 47 5.44 4.30 8.47
N GLY A 48 4.20 4.01 8.08
CA GLY A 48 3.18 3.52 9.00
C GLY A 48 2.05 2.71 8.36
N VAL A 49 1.30 2.01 9.22
CA VAL A 49 0.05 1.33 8.82
C VAL A 49 -0.95 2.34 8.25
N SER A 50 -0.96 3.58 8.75
CA SER A 50 -1.80 4.67 8.25
C SER A 50 -1.64 4.89 6.76
N ASP A 51 -0.42 4.84 6.23
CA ASP A 51 -0.15 5.14 4.82
C ASP A 51 -0.86 4.13 3.91
N MET A 52 -0.87 2.87 4.32
CA MET A 52 -1.61 1.80 3.64
C MET A 52 -3.13 2.02 3.74
N LEU A 53 -3.61 2.35 4.94
CA LEU A 53 -5.04 2.55 5.20
C LEU A 53 -5.60 3.78 4.46
N GLU A 54 -4.79 4.83 4.30
CA GLU A 54 -5.17 6.04 3.55
C GLU A 54 -5.46 5.73 2.08
N VAL A 55 -4.59 4.94 1.43
CA VAL A 55 -4.84 4.45 0.05
C VAL A 55 -6.07 3.57 -0.01
N MET A 56 -6.30 2.70 0.98
CA MET A 56 -7.52 1.89 1.05
C MET A 56 -8.78 2.73 1.17
N ILE A 57 -8.73 3.85 1.90
CA ILE A 57 -9.84 4.80 1.98
C ILE A 57 -10.10 5.46 0.62
N LEU A 58 -9.07 5.93 -0.08
CA LEU A 58 -9.24 6.50 -1.42
C LEU A 58 -9.81 5.47 -2.41
N ALA A 59 -9.30 4.24 -2.39
CA ALA A 59 -9.81 3.14 -3.18
C ALA A 59 -11.28 2.82 -2.84
N LYS A 60 -11.66 2.91 -1.56
CA LYS A 60 -13.05 2.73 -1.12
C LYS A 60 -13.98 3.78 -1.71
N GLU A 61 -13.57 5.04 -1.72
CA GLU A 61 -14.41 6.14 -2.21
C GLU A 61 -14.74 5.99 -3.70
N ILE A 62 -13.81 5.44 -4.48
CA ILE A 62 -14.01 5.20 -5.91
C ILE A 62 -14.67 3.84 -6.21
N GLY A 63 -14.75 2.95 -5.23
CA GLY A 63 -15.35 1.62 -5.36
C GLY A 63 -14.38 0.55 -5.87
N LEU A 64 -13.08 0.78 -5.74
CA LEU A 64 -12.01 -0.20 -5.95
C LEU A 64 -11.79 -1.09 -4.72
N TRP A 65 -12.29 -0.65 -3.56
CA TRP A 65 -12.22 -1.37 -2.30
C TRP A 65 -13.59 -1.36 -1.60
N SER A 66 -13.96 -2.45 -0.93
CA SER A 66 -15.16 -2.49 -0.12
C SER A 66 -15.06 -3.47 1.04
N TYR A 67 -15.81 -3.19 2.10
CA TYR A 67 -15.97 -4.07 3.26
C TYR A 67 -17.45 -4.34 3.50
N ARG A 68 -17.89 -5.58 3.31
CA ARG A 68 -19.29 -5.99 3.51
C ARG A 68 -19.33 -7.34 4.22
N GLU A 69 -20.21 -7.45 5.21
CA GLU A 69 -20.50 -8.72 5.91
C GLU A 69 -19.27 -9.43 6.54
N GLY A 70 -18.18 -8.68 6.80
CA GLY A 70 -16.95 -9.24 7.37
C GLY A 70 -15.86 -9.51 6.34
N GLU A 71 -16.19 -9.42 5.05
CA GLU A 71 -15.29 -9.69 3.95
C GLU A 71 -14.82 -8.40 3.29
N VAL A 72 -13.54 -8.40 2.88
CA VAL A 72 -12.95 -7.35 2.04
C VAL A 72 -13.00 -7.82 0.59
N GLN A 73 -13.43 -6.92 -0.30
CA GLN A 73 -13.23 -7.07 -1.73
C GLN A 73 -12.36 -5.91 -2.21
N THR A 74 -11.33 -6.23 -2.97
CA THR A 74 -10.37 -5.26 -3.46
C THR A 74 -9.95 -5.59 -4.88
N LYS A 75 -9.76 -4.56 -5.69
CA LYS A 75 -9.13 -4.67 -7.02
C LYS A 75 -7.74 -4.04 -7.05
N LEU A 76 -7.27 -3.53 -5.92
CA LEU A 76 -6.00 -2.82 -5.83
C LEU A 76 -5.02 -3.66 -5.00
N ASP A 77 -3.82 -3.81 -5.53
CA ASP A 77 -2.68 -4.35 -4.82
C ASP A 77 -1.85 -3.17 -4.30
N ILE A 78 -1.70 -3.02 -2.98
CA ILE A 78 -1.09 -1.83 -2.38
C ILE A 78 0.29 -2.25 -1.88
N VAL A 79 1.33 -1.61 -2.40
CA VAL A 79 2.72 -2.02 -2.21
C VAL A 79 3.46 -0.95 -1.41
N PRO A 80 3.91 -1.24 -0.18
CA PRO A 80 4.76 -0.32 0.56
C PRO A 80 6.15 -0.29 -0.08
N LEU A 81 6.74 0.90 -0.17
CA LEU A 81 8.12 1.10 -0.59
C LEU A 81 8.94 1.69 0.57
N PHE A 82 9.92 0.89 1.02
CA PHE A 82 10.90 1.27 2.06
C PHE A 82 12.19 1.76 1.40
N GLU A 83 12.54 3.04 1.59
CA GLU A 83 13.55 3.73 0.76
C GLU A 83 14.82 4.12 1.51
N THR A 84 14.69 4.52 2.78
CA THR A 84 15.82 4.93 3.62
C THR A 84 16.43 3.76 4.39
N ILE A 85 17.61 3.94 4.96
CA ILE A 85 18.22 2.89 5.79
C ILE A 85 17.35 2.63 7.03
N GLU A 86 16.83 3.67 7.67
CA GLU A 86 15.94 3.50 8.82
C GLU A 86 14.66 2.75 8.43
N ASP A 87 14.08 3.03 7.26
CA ASP A 87 12.89 2.32 6.78
C ASP A 87 13.19 0.84 6.52
N LEU A 88 14.33 0.52 5.90
CA LEU A 88 14.74 -0.86 5.67
C LEU A 88 14.96 -1.62 6.99
N GLU A 89 15.57 -0.99 7.99
CA GLU A 89 15.76 -1.60 9.31
C GLU A 89 14.44 -1.81 10.06
N ALA A 90 13.47 -0.90 9.90
CA ALA A 90 12.16 -0.99 10.54
C ALA A 90 11.15 -1.87 9.77
N SER A 91 11.41 -2.14 8.49
CA SER A 91 10.46 -2.76 7.55
C SER A 91 9.80 -4.04 8.07
N SER A 92 10.57 -4.95 8.68
CA SER A 92 10.06 -6.21 9.22
C SER A 92 9.05 -6.00 10.35
N SER A 93 9.39 -5.12 11.30
CA SER A 93 8.53 -4.79 12.42
C SER A 93 7.26 -4.06 11.99
N LEU A 94 7.36 -3.21 10.96
CA LEU A 94 6.23 -2.46 10.44
C LEU A 94 5.29 -3.36 9.62
N MET A 95 5.83 -4.26 8.80
CA MET A 95 5.03 -5.26 8.09
C MET A 95 4.31 -6.21 9.04
N ALA A 96 4.95 -6.63 10.15
CA ALA A 96 4.27 -7.41 11.17
C ALA A 96 3.07 -6.66 11.78
N GLN A 97 3.23 -5.38 12.09
CA GLN A 97 2.14 -4.53 12.56
C GLN A 97 1.03 -4.36 11.53
N MET A 98 1.38 -4.22 10.25
CA MET A 98 0.41 -4.15 9.15
C MET A 98 -0.38 -5.46 9.04
N PHE A 99 0.26 -6.62 9.13
CA PHE A 99 -0.43 -7.91 9.07
C PHE A 99 -1.32 -8.18 10.28
N ASP A 100 -0.94 -7.69 11.46
CA ASP A 100 -1.75 -7.77 12.68
C ASP A 100 -2.94 -6.78 12.69
N ASP A 101 -2.91 -5.75 11.85
CA ASP A 101 -4.04 -4.81 11.71
C ASP A 101 -5.28 -5.50 11.12
N GLU A 102 -6.44 -5.29 11.76
CA GLU A 102 -7.68 -5.98 11.38
C GLU A 102 -8.12 -5.67 9.94
N VAL A 103 -7.87 -4.46 9.46
CA VAL A 103 -8.34 -3.99 8.16
C VAL A 103 -7.35 -4.37 7.07
N PHE A 104 -6.05 -4.12 7.31
CA PHE A 104 -5.01 -4.46 6.34
C PHE A 104 -4.80 -5.98 6.22
N GLY A 105 -4.85 -6.73 7.32
CA GLY A 105 -4.80 -8.20 7.27
C GLY A 105 -5.93 -8.80 6.41
N LYS A 106 -7.14 -8.24 6.46
CA LYS A 106 -8.25 -8.66 5.59
C LYS A 106 -8.05 -8.27 4.13
N GLN A 107 -7.40 -7.15 3.86
CA GLN A 107 -7.01 -6.74 2.50
C GLN A 107 -6.02 -7.76 1.90
N VAL A 108 -5.01 -8.16 2.66
CA VAL A 108 -4.04 -9.19 2.26
C VAL A 108 -4.74 -10.55 2.04
N ALA A 109 -5.67 -10.93 2.93
CA ALA A 109 -6.47 -12.15 2.77
C ALA A 109 -7.34 -12.12 1.50
N ALA A 110 -7.96 -10.99 1.17
CA ALA A 110 -8.75 -10.80 -0.04
C ALA A 110 -7.90 -10.90 -1.32
N ARG A 111 -6.58 -10.67 -1.22
CA ARG A 111 -5.59 -10.86 -2.28
C ARG A 111 -4.96 -12.26 -2.30
N GLY A 112 -5.49 -13.21 -1.53
CA GLY A 112 -5.00 -14.58 -1.50
C GLY A 112 -3.77 -14.76 -0.62
N ASN A 113 -3.63 -13.94 0.43
CA ASN A 113 -2.47 -13.94 1.34
C ASN A 113 -1.14 -13.69 0.61
N PHE A 114 -1.18 -12.84 -0.41
CA PHE A 114 0.00 -12.37 -1.12
C PHE A 114 0.16 -10.87 -0.88
N GLN A 115 1.37 -10.46 -0.51
CA GLN A 115 1.74 -9.06 -0.32
C GLN A 115 3.09 -8.82 -1.01
N GLU A 116 3.09 -7.95 -2.01
CA GLU A 116 4.33 -7.44 -2.60
C GLU A 116 4.90 -6.33 -1.72
N ILE A 117 6.22 -6.29 -1.57
CA ILE A 117 6.93 -5.27 -0.78
C ILE A 117 8.08 -4.77 -1.64
N MET A 118 8.15 -3.46 -1.85
CA MET A 118 9.21 -2.85 -2.63
C MET A 118 10.32 -2.32 -1.72
N LEU A 119 11.57 -2.64 -2.05
CA LEU A 119 12.75 -2.19 -1.31
C LEU A 119 13.58 -1.24 -2.19
N GLY A 120 13.74 -0.01 -1.75
CA GLY A 120 14.42 1.07 -2.47
C GLY A 120 15.92 1.04 -2.26
N TYR A 121 16.68 0.72 -3.32
CA TYR A 121 18.15 0.70 -3.26
C TYR A 121 18.79 2.10 -3.40
N SER A 122 18.32 2.89 -4.37
CA SER A 122 19.02 4.12 -4.77
C SER A 122 18.97 5.19 -3.69
N ASP A 123 17.89 5.27 -2.93
CA ASP A 123 17.76 6.29 -1.89
C ASP A 123 18.51 5.89 -0.63
N SER A 124 18.51 4.61 -0.25
CA SER A 124 19.41 4.08 0.79
C SER A 124 20.89 4.30 0.46
N ASN A 125 21.25 4.23 -0.83
CA ASN A 125 22.60 4.54 -1.30
C ASN A 125 22.98 6.03 -1.09
N LYS A 126 22.02 6.94 -1.29
CA LYS A 126 22.26 8.38 -1.04
C LYS A 126 22.37 8.68 0.45
N ASP A 127 21.71 7.88 1.26
CA ASP A 127 21.63 8.02 2.71
C ASP A 127 22.89 7.52 3.45
N GLY A 128 23.24 6.24 3.30
CA GLY A 128 24.41 5.65 4.01
C GLY A 128 25.53 5.10 3.12
N GLY A 129 25.45 5.28 1.81
CA GLY A 129 26.45 4.81 0.85
C GLY A 129 26.33 3.33 0.47
N TYR A 130 27.05 2.94 -0.58
CA TYR A 130 26.91 1.66 -1.27
C TYR A 130 26.92 0.41 -0.37
N TRP A 131 27.86 0.33 0.56
CA TRP A 131 28.04 -0.86 1.40
C TRP A 131 26.92 -1.00 2.44
N MET A 132 26.58 0.09 3.11
CA MET A 132 25.51 0.08 4.10
C MET A 132 24.15 -0.21 3.47
N ALA A 133 23.85 0.39 2.32
CA ALA A 133 22.60 0.15 1.62
C ALA A 133 22.43 -1.32 1.19
N ASN A 134 23.47 -1.94 0.63
CA ASN A 134 23.41 -3.36 0.25
C ASN A 134 23.27 -4.27 1.47
N TRP A 135 23.97 -3.98 2.56
CA TRP A 135 23.84 -4.74 3.81
C TRP A 135 22.44 -4.60 4.43
N ALA A 136 21.91 -3.38 4.50
CA ALA A 136 20.57 -3.10 5.00
C ALA A 136 19.50 -3.82 4.16
N LEU A 137 19.63 -3.82 2.83
CA LEU A 137 18.74 -4.56 1.94
C LEU A 137 18.78 -6.08 2.17
N ASP A 138 19.97 -6.66 2.25
CA ASP A 138 20.13 -8.10 2.48
C ASP A 138 19.49 -8.52 3.81
N LYS A 139 19.75 -7.76 4.87
CA LYS A 139 19.15 -7.95 6.19
C LYS A 139 17.62 -7.79 6.15
N ALA A 140 17.12 -6.73 5.52
CA ALA A 140 15.68 -6.48 5.41
C ALA A 140 14.96 -7.62 4.67
N GLN A 141 15.53 -8.14 3.58
CA GLN A 141 14.97 -9.28 2.85
C GLN A 141 14.90 -10.54 3.72
N PHE A 142 15.94 -10.81 4.50
CA PHE A 142 15.96 -11.95 5.44
C PHE A 142 14.89 -11.81 6.54
N ASP A 143 14.84 -10.63 7.17
CA ASP A 143 13.92 -10.36 8.28
C ASP A 143 12.46 -10.37 7.80
N LEU A 144 12.16 -9.72 6.66
CA LEU A 144 10.85 -9.76 6.01
C LEU A 144 10.46 -11.17 5.60
N GLY A 145 11.40 -11.95 5.06
CA GLY A 145 11.19 -13.36 4.73
C GLY A 145 10.90 -14.25 5.93
N SER A 146 11.16 -13.79 7.16
CA SER A 146 10.77 -14.46 8.39
C SER A 146 9.37 -14.05 8.86
N VAL A 147 8.99 -12.78 8.66
CA VAL A 147 7.65 -12.24 8.99
C VAL A 147 6.58 -12.75 8.01
N CYS A 148 6.92 -12.94 6.73
CA CYS A 148 5.95 -13.34 5.69
C CYS A 148 5.71 -14.85 5.58
N ARG A 149 6.30 -15.68 6.46
CA ARG A 149 6.12 -17.15 6.46
C ARG A 149 4.98 -17.57 7.38
#